data_AF-A0A1G6MX97-F1
#
_entry.id   AF-A0A1G6MX97-F1
#
_cell.length_a   1.000
_cell.length_b   1.000
_cell.length_c   1.000
_cell.angle_alpha   90.00
_cell.angle_beta   90.00
_cell.angle_gamma   90.00
#
_symmetry.space_group_name_H-M   'P 1'
#
loop_
_entity.id
_entity.type
_entity.pdbx_description
1 polymer ?
#
loop_
_entity_poly.entity_id
_entity_poly.type
_entity_poly.pdbx_seq_one_letter_code
_entity_poly.pdbx_strand_id
1 'polypeptide(L)' 'MLRYPAEALWQEIAYLAYHLHWPLDDLMDLEHLDRVRMIRAVSSLNDRAWEAVRESI' A
#
# COMPACT_ATOMS: atom_id res chain seq x y z
N MET A 1 22.03 -8.27 13.13
CA MET A 1 20.63 -8.51 12.69
C MET A 1 20.12 -7.22 12.07
N LEU A 2 19.70 -7.25 10.80
CA LEU A 2 19.02 -6.11 10.16
C LEU A 2 17.55 -6.14 10.61
N ARG A 3 17.08 -5.11 11.32
CA ARG A 3 15.65 -4.95 11.62
C ARG A 3 15.00 -4.18 10.49
N TYR A 4 13.77 -4.54 10.15
CA TYR A 4 12.99 -3.75 9.20
C TYR A 4 12.79 -2.33 9.77
N PRO A 5 12.97 -1.26 8.97
CA PRO A 5 12.84 0.10 9.48
C PRO A 5 11.40 0.35 9.95
N ALA A 6 11.23 0.74 11.21
CA ALA A 6 9.90 0.97 11.78
C ALA A 6 9.12 2.05 11.02
N GLU A 7 9.82 3.10 10.57
CA GLU A 7 9.20 4.16 9.76
C GLU A 7 8.68 3.63 8.42
N ALA A 8 9.44 2.77 7.74
CA ALA A 8 9.01 2.18 6.48
C ALA A 8 7.72 1.37 6.68
N LEU A 9 7.63 0.57 7.76
CA LEU A 9 6.42 -0.18 8.11
C LEU A 9 5.20 0.74 8.29
N TRP A 10 5.35 1.86 9.00
CA TRP A 10 4.26 2.81 9.20
C TRP A 10 3.78 3.43 7.89
N GLN A 11 4.71 3.78 6.98
CA GLN A 11 4.36 4.29 5.66
C GLN A 11 3.62 3.24 4.81
N GLU A 12 4.07 1.98 4.85
CA GLU A 12 3.42 0.86 4.19
C GLU A 12 1.96 0.67 4.66
N ILE A 13 1.73 0.70 5.97
CA ILE A 13 0.41 0.56 6.57
C ILE A 13 -0.47 1.75 6.23
N ALA A 14 0.05 2.97 6.39
CA ALA A 14 -0.69 4.19 6.11
C ALA A 14 -1.13 4.26 4.64
N TYR A 15 -0.27 3.85 3.71
CA TYR A 15 -0.58 3.76 2.29
C TYR A 15 -1.77 2.83 2.02
N LEU A 16 -1.74 1.61 2.59
CA LEU A 16 -2.83 0.65 2.41
C LEU A 16 -4.11 1.10 3.10
N ALA A 17 -4.03 1.64 4.33
CA ALA A 17 -5.19 2.16 5.04
C ALA A 17 -5.86 3.31 4.28
N TYR A 18 -5.08 4.21 3.68
CA TYR A 18 -5.60 5.32 2.90
C TYR A 18 -6.35 4.87 1.65
N HIS A 19 -5.82 3.89 0.91
CA HIS A 19 -6.39 3.45 -0.36
C HIS A 19 -7.47 2.37 -0.23
N LEU A 20 -7.39 1.51 0.78
CA LEU A 20 -8.29 0.37 0.96
C LEU A 20 -9.33 0.59 2.08
N HIS A 21 -9.10 1.57 2.96
CA HIS A 21 -9.92 1.85 4.13
C HIS A 21 -10.08 0.64 5.07
N TRP A 22 -9.11 -0.27 5.04
CA TRP A 22 -9.06 -1.41 5.96
C TRP A 22 -8.69 -0.93 7.38
N PRO A 23 -9.20 -1.60 8.42
CA PRO A 23 -8.82 -1.30 9.79
C PRO A 23 -7.33 -1.63 10.03
N LEU A 24 -6.73 -0.93 11.00
CA LEU A 24 -5.31 -1.09 11.32
C LEU A 24 -4.95 -2.54 11.68
N ASP A 25 -5.81 -3.21 12.43
CA ASP A 25 -5.55 -4.57 12.92
C ASP A 25 -5.40 -5.57 11.75
N ASP A 26 -6.29 -5.51 10.76
CA ASP A 26 -6.21 -6.35 9.56
C ASP A 26 -4.91 -6.11 8.77
N LEU A 27 -4.43 -4.86 8.73
CA LEU A 27 -3.18 -4.51 8.04
C LEU A 27 -1.94 -4.97 8.81
N MET A 28 -2.00 -4.97 10.14
CA MET A 28 -0.93 -5.44 11.02
C MET A 28 -0.78 -6.96 10.97
N ASP A 29 -1.85 -7.69 10.69
CA ASP A 29 -1.86 -9.15 10.55
C ASP A 29 -1.29 -9.66 9.22
N LEU A 30 -1.07 -8.78 8.24
CA LEU A 30 -0.44 -9.15 6.97
C LEU A 30 1.02 -9.59 7.15
N GLU A 31 1.34 -10.76 6.60
CA GLU A 31 2.73 -11.16 6.42
C GLU A 31 3.51 -10.09 5.63
N HIS A 32 4.78 -9.90 5.97
CA HIS A 32 5.60 -8.84 5.37
C HIS A 32 5.59 -8.88 3.83
N LEU A 33 5.71 -10.07 3.24
CA LEU A 33 5.71 -10.23 1.78
C LEU A 33 4.34 -9.97 1.16
N ASP A 34 3.26 -10.30 1.84
CA ASP A 34 1.91 -10.05 1.35
C ASP A 34 1.57 -8.56 1.41
N ARG A 35 2.01 -7.86 2.46
CA ARG A 35 1.91 -6.40 2.52
C ARG A 35 2.68 -5.73 1.36
N VAL A 36 3.92 -6.16 1.10
CA VAL A 36 4.72 -5.65 -0.03
C VAL A 36 4.04 -5.92 -1.37
N ARG A 37 3.44 -7.10 -1.56
CA ARG A 37 2.67 -7.44 -2.76
C ARG A 37 1.44 -6.54 -2.92
N MET A 38 0.72 -6.30 -1.83
CA MET A 38 -0.48 -5.46 -1.83
C MET A 38 -0.15 -4.03 -2.22
N ILE A 39 0.91 -3.45 -1.66
CA ILE A 39 1.37 -2.09 -1.98
C ILE A 39 1.65 -1.95 -3.48
N ARG A 40 2.36 -2.91 -4.07
CA ARG A 40 2.66 -2.89 -5.52
C ARG A 40 1.39 -2.97 -6.37
N ALA A 41 0.44 -3.81 -5.97
CA ALA A 41 -0.82 -3.97 -6.70
C ALA A 41 -1.67 -2.69 -6.63
N VAL A 42 -1.83 -2.11 -5.43
CA VAL A 42 -2.60 -0.89 -5.21
C VAL A 42 -1.96 0.31 -5.91
N SER A 43 -0.64 0.47 -5.85
CA SER A 43 0.07 1.52 -6.58
C SER A 43 -0.15 1.42 -8.07
N SER A 44 0.01 0.21 -8.64
CA SER A 44 -0.21 0.01 -10.07
C SER A 44 -1.65 0.29 -10.49
N LEU A 45 -2.65 -0.03 -9.66
CA LEU A 45 -4.06 0.31 -9.92
C LEU A 45 -4.27 1.82 -9.91
N ASN A 46 -3.73 2.51 -8.92
CA ASN A 46 -3.84 3.97 -8.79
C ASN A 46 -3.16 4.69 -9.96
N ASP A 47 -1.97 4.24 -10.38
CA ASP A 47 -1.24 4.82 -11.51
C ASP A 47 -2.05 4.73 -12.81
N ARG A 48 -2.62 3.55 -13.10
CA ARG A 48 -3.50 3.36 -14.26
C ARG A 48 -4.78 4.19 -14.19
N ALA A 49 -5.36 4.34 -13.00
CA ALA A 49 -6.54 5.18 -12.82
C ALA A 49 -6.23 6.64 -13.16
N TRP A 50 -5.08 7.15 -12.71
CA TRP A 50 -4.65 8.52 -13.04
C TRP A 50 -4.28 8.70 -14.50
N GLU A 51 -3.65 7.71 -15.13
CA GLU A 51 -3.37 7.72 -16.56
C GLU A 51 -4.65 7.84 -17.37
N ALA A 52 -5.66 7.01 -17.10
CA ALA A 52 -6.96 7.08 -17.77
C ALA A 52 -7.65 8.44 -17.59
N VAL A 53 -7.56 9.05 -16.39
CA VAL A 53 -8.10 10.39 -16.14
C VAL A 53 -7.37 11.46 -16.97
N ARG A 54 -6.03 11.39 -17.06
CA ARG A 54 -5.25 12.35 -17.86
C ARG A 54 -5.54 12.28 -19.35
N GLU A 55 -5.78 11.08 -19.87
CA GLU A 55 -6.15 10.88 -21.28
C GLU A 55 -7.58 11.36 -21.62
N SER A 56 -8.42 11.55 -20.60
CA SER A 56 -9.83 11.96 -20.75
C SER A 56 -10.05 13.47 -20.74
N ILE A 57 -9.00 14.28 -20.62
CA ILE A 57 -9.01 15.76 -20.60
C ILE A 57 -8.30 16.27 -21.84
#